data_AF-A0A5C3NF86-F1
#
_entry.id   AF-A0A5C3NF86-F1
#
_cell.length_a   1.000
_cell.length_b   1.000
_cell.length_c   1.000
_cell.angle_alpha   90.00
_cell.angle_beta   90.00
_cell.angle_gamma   90.00
#
_symmetry.space_group_name_H-M   'P 1'
#
loop_
_entity.id
_entity.type
_entity.pdbx_description
1 polymer ?
#
loop_
_entity_poly.entity_id
_entity_poly.type
_entity_poly.pdbx_seq_one_letter_code
_entity_poly.pdbx_strand_id
1 'polypeptide(L)'
;MTYYQEAPRVQAVQQSHSAGTTASPKQVLIPRSNRTYLQALQPHVARKEATEIYRRVRILVRGYLDTSRAHNDQQQGKVDEFIARVCEEFPIFHRFEGQWPLQSWLRNRLRLQRARVAKRIGPRPACSSKENQMPLPCGDPDSADKMKCHPRLEQDCSLPPPRTKMGGQGCPQTCASQQGALTLPKQNQVRPSVPYLVEPSRCREALGRASQGPGLVKAKHASEFVEAFLASLELTDLVGVFEELGINTETALRTVARWSREHDDSPLRRLFKDGKINWYEYEALREAFGKGNL
;
A
#
# COMPACT_ATOMS: atom_id res chain seq x y z
N MET A 1 16.26 15.57 71.06
CA MET A 1 14.85 15.20 71.25
C MET A 1 14.00 16.12 70.39
N THR A 2 13.49 15.61 69.28
CA THR A 2 12.60 16.34 68.36
C THR A 2 11.19 15.80 68.52
N TYR A 3 10.26 16.65 68.95
CA TYR A 3 8.86 16.29 69.11
C TYR A 3 8.19 16.23 67.72
N TYR A 4 7.62 15.07 67.37
CA TYR A 4 6.72 14.97 66.24
C TYR A 4 5.35 15.50 66.63
N GLN A 5 4.88 16.50 65.89
CA GLN A 5 3.57 17.11 66.08
C GLN A 5 2.56 16.37 65.20
N GLU A 6 1.56 15.73 65.82
CA GLU A 6 0.54 14.95 65.10
C GLU A 6 -0.37 15.86 64.25
N ALA A 7 -0.62 15.44 63.01
CA ALA A 7 -1.50 16.16 62.09
C ALA A 7 -2.99 15.86 62.37
N PRO A 8 -3.90 16.84 62.22
CA PRO A 8 -5.30 16.66 62.59
C PRO A 8 -6.04 15.68 61.68
N ARG A 9 -6.81 14.80 62.32
CA ARG A 9 -7.60 13.73 61.72
C ARG A 9 -8.79 14.30 60.94
N VAL A 10 -8.65 14.39 59.61
CA VAL A 10 -9.73 14.86 58.71
C VAL A 10 -10.94 13.94 58.81
N GLN A 11 -12.11 14.52 59.12
CA GLN A 11 -13.36 13.76 59.22
C GLN A 11 -13.85 13.35 57.82
N ALA A 12 -14.18 12.06 57.67
CA ALA A 12 -14.76 11.54 56.43
C ALA A 12 -16.21 12.03 56.29
N VAL A 13 -16.42 13.06 55.46
CA VAL A 13 -17.75 13.50 55.05
C VAL A 13 -18.36 12.41 54.18
N GLN A 14 -19.31 11.66 54.74
CA GLN A 14 -20.14 10.71 53.99
C GLN A 14 -21.06 11.49 53.05
N GLN A 15 -20.63 11.68 51.80
CA GLN A 15 -21.51 12.19 50.76
C GLN A 15 -22.49 11.09 50.35
N SER A 16 -23.76 11.30 50.68
CA SER A 16 -24.86 10.44 50.25
C SER A 16 -24.97 10.45 48.73
N HIS A 17 -24.40 9.44 48.06
CA HIS A 17 -24.52 9.26 46.63
C HIS A 17 -25.97 8.93 46.25
N SER A 18 -26.76 9.97 45.96
CA SER A 18 -28.04 9.81 45.29
C SER A 18 -27.81 9.15 43.94
N ALA A 19 -28.43 7.98 43.73
CA ALA A 19 -28.32 7.20 42.50
C ALA A 19 -29.11 7.88 41.36
N GLY A 20 -28.61 9.03 40.91
CA GLY A 20 -29.05 9.67 39.68
C GLY A 20 -28.60 8.80 38.51
N THR A 21 -29.52 7.94 38.03
CA THR A 21 -29.36 7.22 36.76
C THR A 21 -29.29 8.22 35.62
N THR A 22 -28.10 8.76 35.38
CA THR A 22 -27.77 9.59 34.23
C THR A 22 -27.89 8.69 33.00
N ALA A 23 -29.09 8.70 32.40
CA ALA A 23 -29.42 7.93 31.22
C ALA A 23 -28.45 8.32 30.11
N SER A 24 -27.42 7.49 29.94
CA SER A 24 -26.33 7.79 29.00
C SER A 24 -26.93 7.94 27.62
N PRO A 25 -26.62 9.04 26.89
CA PRO A 25 -27.25 9.33 25.61
C PRO A 25 -27.04 8.14 24.69
N LYS A 26 -28.15 7.54 24.23
CA LYS A 26 -28.14 6.37 23.36
C LYS A 26 -27.35 6.71 22.10
N GLN A 27 -26.07 6.31 22.05
CA GLN A 27 -25.23 6.55 20.90
C GLN A 27 -25.79 5.74 19.73
N VAL A 28 -26.16 6.42 18.64
CA VAL A 28 -26.61 5.76 17.41
C VAL A 28 -25.41 5.05 16.81
N LEU A 29 -25.35 3.73 17.00
CA LEU A 29 -24.31 2.88 16.44
C LEU A 29 -24.44 2.85 14.91
N ILE A 30 -23.39 3.26 14.23
CA ILE A 30 -23.30 3.25 12.77
C ILE A 30 -22.98 1.81 12.34
N PRO A 31 -23.87 1.14 11.58
CA PRO A 31 -23.69 -0.24 11.19
C PRO A 31 -22.52 -0.41 10.22
N ARG A 32 -22.06 -1.65 10.08
CA ARG A 32 -21.02 -2.03 9.11
C ARG A 32 -21.44 -1.71 7.67
N SER A 33 -20.52 -1.18 6.88
CA SER A 33 -20.75 -0.85 5.46
C SER A 33 -19.50 -1.11 4.60
N ASN A 34 -19.68 -1.20 3.28
CA ASN A 34 -18.57 -1.38 2.33
C ASN A 34 -17.78 -0.08 2.03
N ARG A 35 -17.94 0.98 2.84
CA ARG A 35 -17.22 2.25 2.66
C ARG A 35 -15.75 2.11 3.07
N THR A 36 -14.87 2.86 2.40
CA THR A 36 -13.48 3.00 2.85
C THR A 36 -13.41 3.80 4.16
N TYR A 37 -12.30 3.68 4.90
CA TYR A 37 -12.06 4.37 6.17
C TYR A 37 -12.39 5.87 6.14
N LEU A 38 -11.92 6.60 5.11
CA LEU A 38 -12.18 8.03 4.98
C LEU A 38 -13.64 8.34 4.63
N GLN A 39 -14.27 7.53 3.78
CA GLN A 39 -15.70 7.65 3.44
C GLN A 39 -16.63 7.30 4.63
N ALA A 40 -16.15 6.51 5.59
CA ALA A 40 -16.84 6.24 6.85
C ALA A 40 -16.77 7.43 7.81
N LEU A 41 -15.65 8.17 7.83
CA LEU A 41 -15.44 9.34 8.70
C LEU A 41 -16.06 10.63 8.15
N GLN A 42 -16.05 10.84 6.83
CA GLN A 42 -16.53 12.07 6.17
C GLN A 42 -17.93 12.57 6.57
N PRO A 43 -18.94 11.73 6.89
CA PRO A 43 -20.24 12.21 7.37
C PRO A 43 -20.24 12.77 8.80
N HIS A 44 -19.11 12.67 9.52
CA HIS A 44 -19.03 12.93 10.96
C HIS A 44 -17.91 13.89 11.37
N VAL A 45 -16.89 14.07 10.53
CA VAL A 45 -15.76 14.99 10.70
C VAL A 45 -15.38 15.63 9.37
N ALA A 46 -14.84 16.85 9.41
CA ALA A 46 -14.42 17.55 8.21
C ALA A 46 -13.32 16.77 7.46
N ARG A 47 -13.27 16.87 6.12
CA ARG A 47 -12.30 16.10 5.31
C ARG A 47 -10.84 16.33 5.72
N LYS A 48 -10.48 17.56 6.13
CA LYS A 48 -9.15 17.89 6.64
C LYS A 48 -8.85 17.14 7.95
N GLU A 49 -9.78 17.20 8.90
CA GLU A 49 -9.70 16.50 10.20
C GLU A 49 -9.63 14.98 10.04
N ALA A 50 -10.49 14.39 9.20
CA ALA A 50 -10.45 12.96 8.88
C ALA A 50 -9.08 12.50 8.30
N THR A 51 -8.41 13.39 7.56
CA THR A 51 -7.07 13.16 7.01
C THR A 51 -5.99 13.23 8.09
N GLU A 52 -6.14 14.12 9.08
CA GLU A 52 -5.23 14.22 10.22
C GLU A 52 -5.40 13.04 11.20
N ILE A 53 -6.64 12.64 11.50
CA ILE A 53 -6.93 11.39 12.24
C ILE A 53 -6.26 10.21 11.53
N TYR A 54 -6.39 10.10 10.21
CA TYR A 54 -5.72 9.06 9.42
C TYR A 54 -4.18 9.12 9.52
N ARG A 55 -3.57 10.32 9.52
CA ARG A 55 -2.12 10.50 9.72
C ARG A 55 -1.69 10.00 11.09
N ARG A 56 -2.35 10.44 12.17
CA ARG A 56 -2.03 10.04 13.55
C ARG A 56 -2.23 8.55 13.82
N VAL A 57 -3.35 7.98 13.40
CA VAL A 57 -3.61 6.53 13.51
C VAL A 57 -2.53 5.70 12.79
N ARG A 58 -2.01 6.17 11.64
CA ARG A 58 -0.88 5.53 10.95
C ARG A 58 0.45 5.64 11.71
N ILE A 59 0.67 6.70 12.49
CA ILE A 59 1.84 6.83 13.38
C ILE A 59 1.69 5.83 14.54
N LEU A 60 0.54 5.78 15.21
CA LEU A 60 0.26 4.85 16.30
C LEU A 60 0.48 3.37 15.89
N VAL A 61 0.01 2.95 14.71
CA VAL A 61 0.25 1.58 14.21
C VAL A 61 1.74 1.22 14.19
N ARG A 62 2.64 2.16 13.89
CA ARG A 62 4.09 1.90 13.85
C ARG A 62 4.71 1.76 15.24
N GLY A 63 4.11 2.36 16.28
CA GLY A 63 4.57 2.24 17.66
C GLY A 63 4.02 1.01 18.40
N TYR A 64 2.79 0.59 18.06
CA TYR A 64 2.09 -0.48 18.79
C TYR A 64 2.13 -1.87 18.11
N LEU A 65 2.30 -1.93 16.78
CA LEU A 65 2.13 -3.17 16.01
C LEU A 65 3.31 -3.48 15.09
N ASP A 66 3.64 -4.76 14.95
CA ASP A 66 4.69 -5.20 14.03
C ASP A 66 4.18 -5.13 12.57
N THR A 67 4.51 -4.04 11.90
CA THR A 67 4.05 -3.79 10.52
C THR A 67 4.66 -4.71 9.45
N SER A 68 5.52 -5.66 9.82
CA SER A 68 6.02 -6.73 8.93
C SER A 68 5.10 -7.96 8.87
N ARG A 69 4.36 -8.21 9.95
CA ARG A 69 3.46 -9.38 10.12
C ARG A 69 2.07 -9.13 9.53
N ALA A 70 1.35 -10.19 9.11
CA ALA A 70 -0.04 -10.01 8.73
C ALA A 70 -0.92 -9.77 9.98
N HIS A 71 -2.14 -9.28 9.77
CA HIS A 71 -3.09 -9.01 10.86
C HIS A 71 -3.34 -10.24 11.75
N ASN A 72 -3.49 -11.42 11.15
CA ASN A 72 -3.76 -12.66 11.89
C ASN A 72 -2.52 -13.21 12.60
N ASP A 73 -1.32 -12.68 12.29
CA ASP A 73 -0.04 -13.06 12.88
C ASP A 73 0.36 -12.08 14.03
N GLN A 74 -0.49 -11.08 14.32
CA GLN A 74 -0.30 -10.15 15.45
C GLN A 74 -0.74 -10.80 16.77
N GLN A 75 -0.17 -10.33 17.89
CA GLN A 75 -0.71 -10.64 19.20
C GLN A 75 -2.05 -9.91 19.37
N GLN A 76 -3.15 -10.66 19.57
CA GLN A 76 -4.50 -10.09 19.66
C GLN A 76 -4.59 -8.98 20.72
N GLY A 77 -4.02 -9.18 21.91
CA GLY A 77 -3.98 -8.16 22.96
C GLY A 77 -3.29 -6.85 22.56
N LYS A 78 -2.28 -6.89 21.68
CA LYS A 78 -1.64 -5.67 21.13
C LYS A 78 -2.52 -4.97 20.10
N VAL A 79 -3.32 -5.72 19.34
CA VAL A 79 -4.35 -5.15 18.44
C VAL A 79 -5.46 -4.49 19.24
N ASP A 80 -5.92 -5.12 20.32
CA ASP A 80 -6.96 -4.58 21.19
C ASP A 80 -6.47 -3.35 21.98
N GLU A 81 -5.25 -3.37 22.51
CA GLU A 81 -4.59 -2.22 23.13
C GLU A 81 -4.45 -1.04 22.16
N PHE A 82 -4.02 -1.29 20.92
CA PHE A 82 -3.97 -0.28 19.86
C PHE A 82 -5.36 0.28 19.54
N ILE A 83 -6.38 -0.56 19.40
CA ILE A 83 -7.76 -0.12 19.12
C ILE A 83 -8.28 0.73 20.27
N ALA A 84 -8.10 0.30 21.52
CA ALA A 84 -8.49 1.07 22.70
C ALA A 84 -7.82 2.44 22.73
N ARG A 85 -6.50 2.50 22.50
CA ARG A 85 -5.74 3.77 22.49
C ARG A 85 -6.18 4.71 21.37
N VAL A 86 -6.51 4.19 20.19
CA VAL A 86 -7.06 5.00 19.09
C VAL A 86 -8.47 5.52 19.41
N CYS A 87 -9.28 4.75 20.13
CA CYS A 87 -10.62 5.20 20.53
C CYS A 87 -10.58 6.21 21.68
N GLU A 88 -9.57 6.14 22.54
CA GLU A 88 -9.26 7.14 23.57
C GLU A 88 -8.83 8.48 22.93
N GLU A 89 -7.88 8.47 21.98
CA GLU A 89 -7.44 9.70 21.30
C GLU A 89 -8.49 10.25 20.32
N PHE A 90 -9.29 9.39 19.69
CA PHE A 90 -10.31 9.76 18.71
C PHE A 90 -11.68 9.16 19.07
N PRO A 91 -12.45 9.78 19.99
CA PRO A 91 -13.73 9.26 20.46
C PRO A 91 -14.79 9.01 19.38
N ILE A 92 -14.62 9.58 18.18
CA ILE A 92 -15.45 9.30 17.00
C ILE A 92 -15.57 7.81 16.68
N PHE A 93 -14.54 6.98 16.96
CA PHE A 93 -14.60 5.55 16.66
C PHE A 93 -15.60 4.78 17.51
N HIS A 94 -15.97 5.27 18.70
CA HIS A 94 -17.02 4.69 19.54
C HIS A 94 -18.40 4.72 18.88
N ARG A 95 -18.63 5.63 17.91
CA ARG A 95 -19.90 5.71 17.17
C ARG A 95 -20.10 4.57 16.17
N PHE A 96 -19.06 3.80 15.84
CA PHE A 96 -19.13 2.71 14.87
C PHE A 96 -19.18 1.35 15.55
N GLU A 97 -20.09 0.50 15.08
CA GLU A 97 -20.26 -0.86 15.60
C GLU A 97 -18.94 -1.67 15.52
N GLY A 98 -18.43 -2.08 16.68
CA GLY A 98 -17.15 -2.80 16.80
C GLY A 98 -15.96 -2.06 16.17
N GLN A 99 -15.99 -0.72 16.17
CA GLN A 99 -14.99 0.18 15.55
C GLN A 99 -14.59 -0.26 14.13
N TRP A 100 -15.56 -0.75 13.34
CA TRP A 100 -15.29 -1.43 12.08
C TRP A 100 -14.42 -0.66 11.06
N PRO A 101 -14.45 0.70 10.95
CA PRO A 101 -13.59 1.40 10.01
C PRO A 101 -12.11 1.17 10.33
N LEU A 102 -11.75 1.24 11.62
CA LEU A 102 -10.40 1.03 12.11
C LEU A 102 -9.93 -0.40 11.90
N GLN A 103 -10.76 -1.40 12.27
CA GLN A 103 -10.45 -2.82 12.06
C GLN A 103 -10.34 -3.20 10.58
N SER A 104 -11.18 -2.63 9.71
CA SER A 104 -11.15 -2.85 8.25
C SER A 104 -9.89 -2.23 7.64
N TRP A 105 -9.59 -0.99 8.01
CA TRP A 105 -8.37 -0.30 7.60
C TRP A 105 -7.11 -1.04 8.05
N LEU A 106 -7.02 -1.46 9.31
CA LEU A 106 -5.85 -2.14 9.85
C LEU A 106 -5.57 -3.47 9.12
N ARG A 107 -6.60 -4.30 8.92
CA ARG A 107 -6.51 -5.54 8.13
C ARG A 107 -5.99 -5.29 6.72
N ASN A 108 -6.56 -4.31 6.01
CA ASN A 108 -6.12 -3.98 4.66
C ASN A 108 -4.70 -3.38 4.64
N ARG A 109 -4.35 -2.54 5.62
CA ARG A 109 -3.05 -1.87 5.76
C ARG A 109 -1.92 -2.89 5.93
N LEU A 110 -2.05 -3.82 6.88
CA LEU A 110 -1.06 -4.86 7.13
C LEU A 110 -0.94 -5.82 5.94
N ARG A 111 -2.05 -6.20 5.31
CA ARG A 111 -2.07 -7.00 4.07
C ARG A 111 -1.26 -6.33 2.94
N LEU A 112 -1.51 -5.05 2.68
CA LEU A 112 -0.79 -4.29 1.65
C LEU A 112 0.69 -4.08 2.00
N GLN A 113 1.02 -3.92 3.29
CA GLN A 113 2.41 -3.75 3.71
C GLN A 113 3.21 -5.05 3.60
N ARG A 114 2.66 -6.20 4.03
CA ARG A 114 3.27 -7.53 3.80
C ARG A 114 3.50 -7.79 2.32
N ALA A 115 2.55 -7.43 1.44
CA ALA A 115 2.75 -7.56 -0.01
C ALA A 115 3.90 -6.69 -0.56
N ARG A 116 4.16 -5.51 0.04
CA ARG A 116 5.32 -4.66 -0.32
C ARG A 116 6.64 -5.22 0.20
N VAL A 117 6.65 -5.78 1.42
CA VAL A 117 7.83 -6.43 2.01
C VAL A 117 8.21 -7.70 1.23
N ALA A 118 7.22 -8.56 0.94
CA ALA A 118 7.41 -9.75 0.12
C ALA A 118 7.97 -9.44 -1.28
N LYS A 119 7.54 -8.34 -1.92
CA LYS A 119 8.11 -7.87 -3.20
C LYS A 119 9.54 -7.32 -3.11
N ARG A 120 10.05 -7.01 -1.91
CA ARG A 120 11.43 -6.53 -1.69
C ARG A 120 12.39 -7.63 -1.25
N ILE A 121 11.90 -8.61 -0.48
CA ILE A 121 12.70 -9.71 0.06
C ILE A 121 12.64 -10.95 -0.83
N GLY A 122 11.49 -11.20 -1.48
CA GLY A 122 11.34 -12.33 -2.40
C GLY A 122 12.40 -12.26 -3.50
N PRO A 123 12.90 -13.42 -3.97
CA PRO A 123 13.91 -13.46 -5.01
C PRO A 123 13.39 -12.62 -6.18
N ARG A 124 14.11 -11.52 -6.48
CA ARG A 124 13.81 -10.64 -7.61
C ARG A 124 13.63 -11.58 -8.80
N PRO A 125 12.45 -11.64 -9.44
CA PRO A 125 12.18 -12.64 -10.47
C PRO A 125 13.32 -12.50 -11.45
N ALA A 126 14.15 -13.54 -11.55
CA ALA A 126 15.40 -13.46 -12.26
C ALA A 126 15.06 -12.89 -13.63
N CYS A 127 15.64 -11.73 -13.97
CA CYS A 127 15.41 -11.16 -15.29
C CYS A 127 15.71 -12.31 -16.24
N SER A 128 14.67 -12.76 -16.95
CA SER A 128 14.82 -13.81 -17.94
C SER A 128 15.57 -13.14 -19.09
N SER A 129 16.88 -13.03 -18.91
CA SER A 129 17.80 -12.52 -19.90
C SER A 129 17.59 -13.39 -21.11
N LYS A 130 16.84 -12.85 -22.08
CA LYS A 130 16.79 -13.31 -23.46
C LYS A 130 18.12 -12.98 -24.17
N GLU A 131 19.20 -13.08 -23.42
CA GLU A 131 20.58 -12.72 -23.73
C GLU A 131 21.39 -14.01 -23.99
N ASN A 132 20.69 -14.98 -24.60
CA ASN A 132 21.25 -16.17 -25.24
C ASN A 132 20.22 -16.81 -26.19
N GLN A 133 19.35 -15.99 -26.80
CA GLN A 133 18.98 -16.26 -28.18
C GLN A 133 19.99 -15.52 -29.04
N MET A 134 21.08 -16.21 -29.41
CA MET A 134 21.77 -15.86 -30.65
C MET A 134 20.71 -15.73 -31.75
N PRO A 135 20.82 -14.75 -32.65
CA PRO A 135 20.05 -14.77 -33.89
C PRO A 135 20.33 -16.12 -34.56
N LEU A 136 19.32 -16.98 -34.65
CA LEU A 136 19.37 -18.08 -35.60
C LEU A 136 19.56 -17.41 -36.97
N PRO A 137 20.60 -17.77 -37.74
CA PRO A 137 20.72 -17.26 -39.09
C PRO A 137 19.43 -17.67 -39.83
N CYS A 138 18.77 -16.71 -40.45
CA CYS A 138 17.71 -16.98 -41.39
C CYS A 138 18.32 -17.77 -42.54
N GLY A 139 18.24 -19.10 -42.49
CA GLY A 139 18.64 -19.96 -43.59
C GLY A 139 17.65 -19.78 -44.73
N ASP A 140 18.11 -19.24 -45.85
CA ASP A 140 17.31 -19.13 -47.07
C ASP A 140 16.83 -20.53 -47.51
N PRO A 141 15.54 -20.70 -47.80
CA PRO A 141 14.97 -21.99 -48.18
C PRO A 141 15.20 -22.29 -49.67
N ASP A 142 16.45 -22.22 -50.16
CA ASP A 142 16.77 -22.63 -51.53
C ASP A 142 18.24 -23.09 -51.71
N SER A 143 18.55 -24.29 -51.22
CA SER A 143 19.70 -25.09 -51.69
C SER A 143 19.48 -26.58 -51.40
N ALA A 144 18.72 -27.20 -52.30
CA ALA A 144 18.71 -28.65 -52.44
C ALA A 144 19.92 -29.10 -53.27
N ASP A 145 20.97 -29.63 -52.64
CA ASP A 145 21.67 -30.83 -53.13
C ASP A 145 22.66 -31.39 -52.09
N LYS A 146 22.91 -32.71 -52.10
CA LYS A 146 24.08 -33.44 -51.55
C LYS A 146 24.63 -33.03 -50.15
N MET A 147 24.88 -33.94 -49.19
CA MET A 147 25.45 -35.28 -49.34
C MET A 147 25.55 -36.02 -47.99
N LYS A 148 25.55 -37.35 -48.04
CA LYS A 148 26.20 -38.31 -47.11
C LYS A 148 25.80 -38.32 -45.62
N CYS A 149 24.91 -39.26 -45.30
CA CYS A 149 24.96 -40.03 -44.06
C CYS A 149 26.32 -40.76 -43.90
N HIS A 150 26.86 -40.87 -42.69
CA HIS A 150 27.68 -41.98 -42.17
C HIS A 150 27.81 -41.88 -40.63
N PRO A 151 28.30 -42.91 -39.89
CA PRO A 151 27.43 -43.51 -38.87
C PRO A 151 27.83 -43.29 -37.40
N ARG A 152 26.84 -43.56 -36.54
CA ARG A 152 26.91 -44.21 -35.21
C ARG A 152 28.32 -44.62 -34.76
N LEU A 153 28.80 -43.97 -33.70
CA LEU A 153 29.84 -44.49 -32.82
C LEU A 153 29.20 -44.71 -31.44
N GLU A 154 29.33 -45.93 -30.93
CA GLU A 154 28.82 -46.33 -29.63
C GLU A 154 29.82 -45.92 -28.55
N GLN A 155 29.34 -45.54 -27.37
CA GLN A 155 30.21 -45.48 -26.19
C GLN A 155 29.46 -45.97 -24.96
N ASP A 156 29.87 -47.15 -24.51
CA ASP A 156 29.25 -47.92 -23.44
C ASP A 156 29.63 -47.45 -22.04
N CYS A 157 28.75 -47.80 -21.10
CA CYS A 157 28.98 -48.14 -19.70
C CYS A 157 30.13 -47.48 -18.89
N SER A 158 29.75 -46.81 -17.78
CA SER A 158 30.30 -47.13 -16.44
C SER A 158 29.43 -46.60 -15.28
N LEU A 159 28.72 -47.52 -14.62
CA LEU A 159 28.43 -47.51 -13.16
C LEU A 159 29.62 -48.24 -12.47
N PRO A 160 29.96 -48.07 -11.16
CA PRO A 160 29.06 -48.28 -9.99
C PRO A 160 29.48 -47.38 -8.76
N PRO A 161 29.26 -47.72 -7.45
CA PRO A 161 28.41 -48.74 -6.81
C PRO A 161 27.46 -48.22 -5.68
N PRO A 162 26.57 -49.08 -5.14
CA PRO A 162 25.73 -48.79 -3.97
C PRO A 162 26.29 -49.35 -2.63
N ARG A 163 26.03 -48.66 -1.52
CA ARG A 163 26.10 -49.16 -0.11
C ARG A 163 25.25 -48.27 0.80
N THR A 164 24.75 -48.68 1.99
CA THR A 164 24.21 -49.95 2.51
C THR A 164 23.35 -49.59 3.74
N LYS A 165 22.28 -50.36 4.02
CA LYS A 165 21.38 -50.19 5.18
C LYS A 165 22.08 -50.21 6.55
N MET A 166 21.63 -49.33 7.46
CA MET A 166 21.19 -49.57 8.86
C MET A 166 20.34 -48.33 9.23
N GLY A 167 19.27 -48.35 10.03
CA GLY A 167 18.55 -49.39 10.76
C GLY A 167 17.68 -48.67 11.81
N GLY A 168 16.35 -48.84 11.80
CA GLY A 168 15.45 -48.03 12.64
C GLY A 168 14.00 -48.46 12.53
N GLN A 169 13.63 -49.49 13.30
CA GLN A 169 12.25 -49.96 13.43
C GLN A 169 11.42 -48.99 14.29
N GLY A 170 10.14 -48.78 13.94
CA GLY A 170 9.27 -47.82 14.63
C GLY A 170 7.85 -47.72 14.05
N CYS A 171 7.19 -48.86 13.84
CA CYS A 171 5.73 -48.94 13.68
C CYS A 171 5.07 -49.02 15.09
N PRO A 172 3.73 -48.95 15.27
CA PRO A 172 2.65 -48.97 14.26
C PRO A 172 1.48 -47.95 14.47
N GLN A 173 0.48 -47.97 13.57
CA GLN A 173 -0.98 -47.71 13.78
C GLN A 173 -1.41 -46.36 14.44
N THR A 174 -2.55 -45.68 14.19
CA THR A 174 -3.84 -45.89 13.50
C THR A 174 -4.48 -44.47 13.36
N CYS A 175 -5.53 -44.12 12.59
CA CYS A 175 -6.50 -44.78 11.69
C CYS A 175 -6.52 -44.00 10.34
N ALA A 176 -6.87 -44.55 9.17
CA ALA A 176 -8.23 -44.78 8.68
C ALA A 176 -9.27 -43.68 9.01
N SER A 177 -9.45 -42.69 8.13
CA SER A 177 -10.71 -41.91 8.10
C SER A 177 -11.06 -41.39 6.69
N GLN A 178 -11.90 -42.18 6.03
CA GLN A 178 -12.98 -41.82 5.12
C GLN A 178 -12.77 -40.69 4.08
N GLN A 179 -12.62 -41.12 2.82
CA GLN A 179 -12.85 -40.27 1.65
C GLN A 179 -14.35 -39.98 1.49
N GLY A 180 -14.80 -38.82 1.98
CA GLY A 180 -16.14 -38.30 1.73
C GLY A 180 -16.24 -37.67 0.34
N ALA A 181 -16.62 -38.45 -0.68
CA ALA A 181 -16.84 -37.96 -2.02
C ALA A 181 -18.16 -37.15 -2.12
N LEU A 182 -18.09 -35.83 -1.89
CA LEU A 182 -19.22 -34.93 -2.15
C LEU A 182 -19.20 -34.46 -3.61
N THR A 183 -20.08 -35.07 -4.41
CA THR A 183 -20.42 -34.64 -5.76
C THR A 183 -21.00 -33.22 -5.77
N LEU A 184 -20.31 -32.28 -6.42
CA LEU A 184 -20.92 -30.98 -6.75
C LEU A 184 -22.01 -31.16 -7.81
N PRO A 185 -23.25 -30.67 -7.57
CA PRO A 185 -24.19 -30.46 -8.66
C PRO A 185 -23.74 -29.28 -9.53
N LYS A 186 -23.60 -29.50 -10.84
CA LYS A 186 -23.44 -28.44 -11.85
C LYS A 186 -24.69 -27.55 -11.84
N GLN A 187 -24.62 -26.39 -11.18
CA GLN A 187 -25.69 -25.40 -11.27
C GLN A 187 -25.52 -24.57 -12.55
N ASN A 188 -26.38 -24.84 -13.54
CA ASN A 188 -26.46 -24.08 -14.79
C ASN A 188 -26.72 -22.60 -14.51
N GLN A 189 -25.75 -21.72 -14.78
CA GLN A 189 -26.04 -20.30 -14.94
C GLN A 189 -26.55 -20.04 -16.36
N VAL A 190 -27.88 -19.98 -16.49
CA VAL A 190 -28.54 -19.34 -17.63
C VAL A 190 -28.21 -17.85 -17.59
N ARG A 191 -27.46 -17.35 -18.57
CA ARG A 191 -27.31 -15.91 -18.78
C ARG A 191 -28.62 -15.35 -19.34
N PRO A 192 -29.28 -14.37 -18.69
CA PRO A 192 -30.27 -13.56 -19.36
C PRO A 192 -29.56 -12.62 -20.34
N SER A 193 -29.81 -12.80 -21.63
CA SER A 193 -29.38 -11.86 -22.67
C SER A 193 -30.12 -10.53 -22.50
N VAL A 194 -29.39 -9.48 -22.14
CA VAL A 194 -29.95 -8.12 -22.09
C VAL A 194 -29.92 -7.53 -23.51
N PRO A 195 -31.02 -6.96 -24.03
CA PRO A 195 -31.06 -6.42 -25.38
C PRO A 195 -30.16 -5.19 -25.52
N TYR A 196 -29.44 -5.12 -26.65
CA TYR A 196 -28.75 -3.91 -27.10
C TYR A 196 -29.79 -2.81 -27.38
N LEU A 197 -29.79 -1.76 -26.57
CA LEU A 197 -30.57 -0.56 -26.84
C LEU A 197 -29.70 0.41 -27.65
N VAL A 198 -29.97 0.44 -28.96
CA VAL A 198 -29.40 1.38 -29.92
C VAL A 198 -30.08 2.73 -29.75
N GLU A 199 -29.32 3.79 -29.49
CA GLU A 199 -29.70 5.23 -29.52
C GLU A 199 -28.38 6.05 -29.52
N PRO A 200 -28.35 7.32 -29.98
CA PRO A 200 -27.78 7.53 -31.31
C PRO A 200 -26.58 8.48 -31.37
N SER A 201 -25.88 8.40 -32.50
CA SER A 201 -24.86 9.38 -32.91
C SER A 201 -25.42 10.81 -32.99
N ARG A 202 -24.91 11.72 -32.15
CA ARG A 202 -24.70 13.16 -32.49
C ARG A 202 -23.98 13.92 -31.37
N CYS A 203 -22.71 14.23 -31.59
CA CYS A 203 -22.02 15.47 -31.18
C CYS A 203 -20.59 15.43 -31.74
N ARG A 204 -20.46 15.69 -33.04
CA ARG A 204 -19.18 15.77 -33.76
C ARG A 204 -19.09 17.13 -34.44
N GLU A 205 -18.79 18.16 -33.65
CA GLU A 205 -18.48 19.56 -34.01
C GLU A 205 -18.32 20.32 -32.67
N ALA A 206 -17.31 21.15 -32.43
CA ALA A 206 -16.05 21.36 -33.13
C ALA A 206 -14.98 21.86 -32.14
N LEU A 207 -13.80 21.24 -32.09
CA LEU A 207 -12.60 21.74 -31.41
C LEU A 207 -11.34 21.44 -32.24
N GLY A 208 -11.32 21.96 -33.46
CA GLY A 208 -10.09 22.17 -34.23
C GLY A 208 -9.73 23.67 -34.20
N ARG A 209 -8.43 23.99 -34.08
CA ARG A 209 -7.85 25.34 -33.81
C ARG A 209 -8.22 25.87 -32.41
N ALA A 210 -7.29 26.05 -31.48
CA ALA A 210 -6.05 26.81 -31.66
C ALA A 210 -4.87 26.23 -30.88
N SER A 211 -3.91 25.62 -31.60
CA SER A 211 -2.53 25.50 -31.10
C SER A 211 -1.81 26.82 -31.34
N GLN A 212 -2.18 27.83 -30.57
CA GLN A 212 -1.39 29.04 -30.35
C GLN A 212 -1.15 29.09 -28.85
N GLY A 213 0.07 28.74 -28.43
CA GLY A 213 0.44 28.84 -27.03
C GLY A 213 0.25 30.29 -26.55
N PRO A 214 -0.31 30.52 -25.35
CA PRO A 214 -0.37 31.87 -24.80
C PRO A 214 1.05 32.43 -24.76
N GLY A 215 1.22 33.62 -25.33
CA GLY A 215 2.52 34.22 -25.56
C GLY A 215 3.36 34.26 -24.29
N LEU A 216 4.63 33.87 -24.42
CA LEU A 216 5.61 33.83 -23.33
C LEU A 216 5.79 35.25 -22.75
N VAL A 217 4.97 35.59 -21.75
CA VAL A 217 5.14 36.80 -20.95
C VAL A 217 6.54 36.72 -20.37
N LYS A 218 7.36 37.77 -20.54
CA LYS A 218 8.74 37.79 -20.03
C LYS A 218 8.74 37.61 -18.51
N ALA A 219 8.89 36.37 -18.07
CA ALA A 219 8.70 35.97 -16.69
C ALA A 219 9.73 36.66 -15.79
N LYS A 220 9.25 37.54 -14.90
CA LYS A 220 10.09 38.19 -13.89
C LYS A 220 10.46 37.26 -12.74
N HIS A 221 9.75 36.14 -12.58
CA HIS A 221 9.93 35.22 -11.48
C HIS A 221 9.89 33.77 -12.00
N ALA A 222 11.06 33.16 -12.17
CA ALA A 222 11.13 31.72 -12.46
C ALA A 222 10.62 30.87 -11.28
N SER A 223 10.61 31.44 -10.06
CA SER A 223 10.02 30.87 -8.85
C SER A 223 8.49 30.70 -8.95
N GLU A 224 7.77 31.62 -9.60
CA GLU A 224 6.29 31.54 -9.76
C GLU A 224 5.85 30.21 -10.40
N PHE A 225 6.64 29.65 -11.33
CA PHE A 225 6.33 28.35 -11.94
C PHE A 225 6.45 27.21 -10.92
N VAL A 226 7.48 27.22 -10.09
CA VAL A 226 7.72 26.18 -9.07
C VAL A 226 6.69 26.31 -7.95
N GLU A 227 6.36 27.53 -7.53
CA GLU A 227 5.27 27.82 -6.58
C GLU A 227 3.92 27.33 -7.11
N ALA A 228 3.56 27.64 -8.36
CA ALA A 228 2.32 27.19 -8.98
C ALA A 228 2.24 25.66 -9.11
N PHE A 229 3.36 25.01 -9.46
CA PHE A 229 3.47 23.55 -9.48
C PHE A 229 3.25 22.95 -8.09
N LEU A 230 3.96 23.44 -7.07
CA LEU A 230 3.82 22.96 -5.69
C LEU A 230 2.43 23.23 -5.11
N ALA A 231 1.83 24.37 -5.43
CA ALA A 231 0.45 24.71 -5.09
C ALA A 231 -0.56 23.72 -5.70
N SER A 232 -0.34 23.27 -6.94
CA SER A 232 -1.19 22.25 -7.59
C SER A 232 -1.16 20.88 -6.89
N LEU A 233 -0.15 20.63 -6.06
CA LEU A 233 0.02 19.41 -5.26
C LEU A 233 -0.36 19.59 -3.78
N GLU A 234 -0.83 20.78 -3.37
CA GLU A 234 -1.03 21.18 -1.97
C GLU A 234 0.27 21.17 -1.12
N LEU A 235 1.44 21.42 -1.74
CA LEU A 235 2.79 21.35 -1.12
C LEU A 235 3.53 22.70 -1.09
N THR A 236 2.81 23.81 -0.86
CA THR A 236 3.36 25.18 -0.89
C THR A 236 4.41 25.46 0.18
N ASP A 237 4.46 24.66 1.23
CA ASP A 237 5.47 24.69 2.29
C ASP A 237 6.86 24.22 1.81
N LEU A 238 6.93 23.48 0.70
CA LEU A 238 8.20 22.99 0.15
C LEU A 238 8.96 24.00 -0.72
N VAL A 239 8.41 25.19 -0.99
CA VAL A 239 9.05 26.20 -1.87
C VAL A 239 10.47 26.51 -1.41
N GLY A 240 10.66 26.84 -0.13
CA GLY A 240 12.00 27.12 0.42
C GLY A 240 12.96 25.92 0.34
N VAL A 241 12.46 24.69 0.48
CA VAL A 241 13.27 23.46 0.33
C VAL A 241 13.73 23.25 -1.12
N PHE A 242 12.91 23.65 -2.09
CA PHE A 242 13.27 23.63 -3.51
C PHE A 242 14.24 24.75 -3.88
N GLU A 243 14.08 25.95 -3.31
CA GLU A 243 15.02 27.06 -3.47
C GLU A 243 16.40 26.75 -2.88
N GLU A 244 16.48 26.16 -1.68
CA GLU A 244 17.74 25.68 -1.07
C GLU A 244 18.50 24.67 -1.95
N LEU A 245 17.79 23.91 -2.78
CA LEU A 245 18.38 22.97 -3.75
C LEU A 245 18.69 23.60 -5.12
N GLY A 246 18.40 24.89 -5.32
CA GLY A 246 18.51 25.55 -6.62
C GLY A 246 17.45 25.12 -7.64
N ILE A 247 16.35 24.51 -7.21
CA ILE A 247 15.22 24.09 -8.05
C ILE A 247 14.19 25.23 -8.12
N ASN A 248 14.64 26.40 -8.58
CA ASN A 248 13.85 27.64 -8.68
C ASN A 248 13.49 28.00 -10.14
N THR A 249 13.62 27.04 -11.06
CA THR A 249 13.31 27.18 -12.49
C THR A 249 12.58 25.95 -13.02
N GLU A 250 11.74 26.14 -14.04
CA GLU A 250 11.08 25.04 -14.77
C GLU A 250 12.09 24.02 -15.30
N THR A 251 13.23 24.47 -15.83
CA THR A 251 14.28 23.59 -16.38
C THR A 251 14.95 22.73 -15.30
N ALA A 252 15.22 23.29 -14.11
CA ALA A 252 15.70 22.51 -12.97
C ALA A 252 14.65 21.49 -12.52
N LEU A 253 13.38 21.90 -12.44
CA LEU A 253 12.27 21.03 -12.03
C LEU A 253 12.05 19.87 -13.01
N ARG A 254 12.07 20.12 -14.33
CA ARG A 254 12.07 19.09 -15.39
C ARG A 254 13.29 18.16 -15.33
N THR A 255 14.45 18.67 -14.92
CA THR A 255 15.65 17.84 -14.73
C THR A 255 15.48 16.88 -13.55
N VAL A 256 15.02 17.36 -12.40
CA VAL A 256 14.70 16.52 -11.22
C VAL A 256 13.63 15.47 -11.54
N ALA A 257 12.63 15.83 -12.35
CA ALA A 257 11.57 14.93 -12.78
C ALA A 257 12.08 13.74 -13.62
N ARG A 258 13.09 13.98 -14.50
CA ARG A 258 13.77 12.90 -15.24
C ARG A 258 14.50 11.95 -14.29
N TRP A 259 15.30 12.49 -13.36
CA TRP A 259 16.07 11.69 -12.40
C TRP A 259 15.18 10.77 -11.54
N SER A 260 13.98 11.24 -11.17
CA SER A 260 13.01 10.49 -10.36
C SER A 260 12.48 9.21 -11.01
N ARG A 261 12.63 9.04 -12.34
CA ARG A 261 12.18 7.82 -13.06
C ARG A 261 13.26 6.74 -13.18
N GLU A 262 14.52 7.14 -13.31
CA GLU A 262 15.62 6.25 -13.71
C GLU A 262 16.54 5.89 -12.55
N HIS A 263 16.68 6.75 -11.54
CA HIS A 263 17.66 6.56 -10.47
C HIS A 263 17.06 6.52 -9.07
N ASP A 264 17.45 5.49 -8.33
CA ASP A 264 17.13 5.30 -6.92
C ASP A 264 17.85 6.36 -6.03
N ASP A 265 18.74 7.20 -6.56
CA ASP A 265 19.42 8.30 -5.83
C ASP A 265 18.97 9.71 -6.26
N SER A 266 17.69 9.85 -6.62
CA SER A 266 17.10 11.16 -6.93
C SER A 266 17.23 12.16 -5.77
N PRO A 267 17.32 13.49 -6.04
CA PRO A 267 17.41 14.52 -5.00
C PRO A 267 16.25 14.45 -3.98
N LEU A 268 15.06 14.05 -4.43
CA LEU A 268 13.87 13.82 -3.61
C LEU A 268 14.10 12.74 -2.54
N ARG A 269 14.87 11.69 -2.86
CA ARG A 269 15.18 10.63 -1.89
C ARG A 269 16.21 11.10 -0.86
N ARG A 270 17.09 12.04 -1.21
CA ARG A 270 17.97 12.71 -0.23
C ARG A 270 17.13 13.55 0.72
N LEU A 271 16.29 14.46 0.21
CA LEU A 271 15.34 15.24 1.03
C LEU A 271 14.50 14.37 2.00
N PHE A 272 14.05 13.20 1.54
CA PHE A 272 13.30 12.26 2.39
C PHE A 272 14.17 11.54 3.44
N LYS A 273 15.42 11.17 3.10
CA LYS A 273 16.40 10.61 4.06
C LYS A 273 16.82 11.65 5.12
N ASP A 274 16.97 12.89 4.69
CA ASP A 274 17.40 14.03 5.51
C ASP A 274 16.25 14.60 6.37
N GLY A 275 15.03 14.07 6.23
CA GLY A 275 13.85 14.49 6.99
C GLY A 275 13.25 15.83 6.57
N LYS A 276 13.79 16.50 5.54
CA LYS A 276 13.27 17.78 5.01
C LYS A 276 11.89 17.66 4.38
N ILE A 277 11.56 16.48 3.82
CA ILE A 277 10.22 16.16 3.33
C ILE A 277 9.75 14.84 3.93
N ASN A 278 8.46 14.71 4.20
CA ASN A 278 7.87 13.49 4.70
C ASN A 278 7.51 12.50 3.56
N TRP A 279 7.09 11.30 3.94
CA TRP A 279 6.79 10.23 2.98
C TRP A 279 5.64 10.56 2.01
N TYR A 280 4.68 11.39 2.40
CA TYR A 280 3.55 11.77 1.56
C TYR A 280 3.97 12.78 0.49
N GLU A 281 4.70 13.84 0.88
CA GLU A 281 5.32 14.79 -0.07
C GLU A 281 6.21 14.06 -1.06
N TYR A 282 7.07 13.16 -0.58
CA TYR A 282 7.94 12.34 -1.43
C TYR A 282 7.15 11.53 -2.49
N GLU A 283 6.08 10.84 -2.09
CA GLU A 283 5.25 10.09 -3.05
C GLU A 283 4.41 10.98 -3.96
N ALA A 284 3.89 12.11 -3.49
CA ALA A 284 3.14 13.07 -4.30
C ALA A 284 4.01 13.69 -5.40
N LEU A 285 5.22 14.13 -5.04
CA LEU A 285 6.23 14.61 -5.99
C LEU A 285 6.63 13.51 -6.97
N ARG A 286 6.92 12.30 -6.48
CA ARG A 286 7.27 11.15 -7.34
C ARG A 286 6.15 10.79 -8.32
N GLU A 287 4.89 10.84 -7.89
CA GLU A 287 3.72 10.58 -8.75
C GLU A 287 3.51 11.69 -9.79
N ALA A 288 3.69 12.96 -9.43
CA ALA A 288 3.61 14.09 -10.36
C ALA A 288 4.67 13.98 -11.47
N PHE A 289 5.94 13.75 -11.10
CA PHE A 289 7.04 13.54 -12.04
C PHE A 289 6.88 12.22 -12.85
N GLY A 290 6.32 11.18 -12.24
CA GLY A 290 6.00 9.90 -12.88
C GLY A 290 4.93 10.02 -13.97
N LYS A 291 3.96 10.93 -13.82
CA LYS A 291 2.93 11.21 -14.85
C LYS A 291 3.46 12.08 -15.99
N GLY A 292 4.46 12.92 -15.73
CA GLY A 292 4.97 13.88 -16.72
C GLY A 292 4.11 15.13 -16.83
N ASN A 293 3.35 15.45 -15.77
CA ASN A 293 2.54 16.65 -15.67
C ASN A 293 3.41 17.85 -15.26
N LEU A 294 4.35 18.22 -16.14
CA LEU A 294 5.22 19.40 -16.06
C LEU A 294 5.17 20.13 -17.40
#